data_AF-A0A365T6Q5-F1
#
_entry.id   AF-A0A365T6Q5-F1
#
_cell.length_a   1.000
_cell.length_b   1.000
_cell.length_c   1.000
_cell.angle_alpha   90.00
_cell.angle_beta   90.00
_cell.angle_gamma   90.00
#
_symmetry.space_group_name_H-M   'P 1'
#
loop_
_entity.id
_entity.type
_entity.pdbx_description
1 polymer ?
#
loop_
_entity_poly.entity_id
_entity_poly.type
_entity_poly.pdbx_seq_one_letter_code
_entity_poly.pdbx_strand_id
1 'polypeptide(L)'
;MAALAVPMNVLNHRQAVCLALSREEQWVLHHVLLDRIELETRAPADTDPPPLGVFQVFEKLDAHTGTETQQFKSGELWCVCEELRRYATESNIPERDQDIVTQLLRRITNVGHSNLGCNKTG
;
A
#
# COMPACT_ATOMS: atom_id res chain seq x y z
N MET A 1 6.51 -11.55 24.07
CA MET A 1 6.34 -10.60 22.95
C MET A 1 5.80 -11.37 21.76
N ALA A 2 4.49 -11.32 21.52
CA ALA A 2 3.85 -12.11 20.49
C ALA A 2 4.01 -11.40 19.13
N ALA A 3 4.78 -12.00 18.23
CA ALA A 3 4.74 -11.65 16.82
C ALA A 3 3.35 -12.00 16.29
N LEU A 4 2.56 -10.98 15.95
CA LEU A 4 1.29 -11.13 15.24
C LEU A 4 1.62 -11.59 13.82
N ALA A 5 1.83 -12.89 13.64
CA ALA A 5 1.80 -13.52 12.33
C ALA A 5 0.36 -13.40 11.82
N VAL A 6 0.12 -12.39 10.98
CA VAL A 6 -1.15 -12.25 10.26
C VAL A 6 -1.33 -13.54 9.43
N PRO A 7 -2.39 -14.34 9.66
CA PRO A 7 -2.56 -15.58 8.92
C PRO A 7 -2.72 -15.25 7.43
N MET A 8 -1.75 -15.69 6.61
CA MET A 8 -1.77 -15.69 5.15
C MET A 8 -2.82 -16.69 4.62
N ASN A 9 -4.08 -16.59 5.03
CA ASN A 9 -5.12 -17.47 4.51
C ASN A 9 -5.99 -16.74 3.49
N VAL A 10 -5.61 -16.95 2.22
CA VAL A 10 -6.47 -16.86 1.03
C VAL A 10 -7.32 -15.60 0.94
N LEU A 11 -6.65 -14.46 0.72
CA LEU A 11 -7.31 -13.39 -0.01
C LEU A 11 -7.51 -13.90 -1.44
N ASN A 12 -8.72 -14.38 -1.73
CA ASN A 12 -9.16 -14.76 -3.06
C ASN A 12 -8.75 -13.65 -4.05
N HIS A 13 -7.79 -13.92 -4.94
CA HIS A 13 -7.16 -12.93 -5.84
C HIS A 13 -8.15 -12.16 -6.77
N ARG A 14 -9.44 -12.49 -6.69
CA ARG A 14 -10.55 -11.87 -7.43
C ARG A 14 -11.28 -10.77 -6.68
N GLN A 15 -11.08 -10.61 -5.37
CA GLN A 15 -11.75 -9.55 -4.62
C GLN A 15 -10.93 -8.27 -4.67
N ALA A 16 -11.44 -7.29 -5.40
CA ALA A 16 -10.98 -5.92 -5.31
C ALA A 16 -11.53 -5.30 -4.01
N VAL A 17 -10.65 -4.62 -3.30
CA VAL A 17 -10.94 -3.85 -2.08
C VAL A 17 -10.90 -2.38 -2.44
N CYS A 18 -11.92 -1.65 -2.00
CA CYS A 18 -12.04 -0.23 -2.21
C CYS A 18 -11.50 0.48 -0.98
N LEU A 19 -10.46 1.29 -1.16
CA LEU A 19 -9.95 2.17 -0.11
C LEU A 19 -10.28 3.61 -0.48
N ALA A 20 -11.00 4.28 0.41
CA ALA A 20 -11.16 5.72 0.35
C ALA A 20 -9.86 6.38 0.82
N LEU A 21 -9.06 6.91 -0.10
CA LEU A 21 -7.81 7.58 0.18
C LEU A 21 -8.00 9.09 0.05
N SER A 22 -7.72 9.82 1.11
CA SER A 22 -7.62 11.28 1.08
C SER A 22 -6.48 11.71 0.15
N ARG A 23 -6.47 12.98 -0.27
CA ARG A 23 -5.39 13.51 -1.11
C ARG A 23 -4.02 13.42 -0.43
N GLU A 24 -3.97 13.58 0.89
CA GLU A 24 -2.75 13.44 1.67
C GLU A 24 -2.29 11.97 1.73
N GLU A 25 -3.22 11.04 1.93
CA GLU A 25 -2.95 9.59 1.88
C GLU A 25 -2.45 9.15 0.49
N GLN A 26 -3.06 9.65 -0.59
CA GLN A 26 -2.63 9.39 -1.96
C GLN A 26 -1.22 9.91 -2.20
N TRP A 27 -0.93 11.12 -1.72
CA TRP A 27 0.39 11.73 -1.87
C TRP A 27 1.47 10.94 -1.13
N VAL A 28 1.22 10.55 0.12
CA VAL A 28 2.14 9.71 0.91
C VAL A 28 2.37 8.36 0.22
N LEU A 29 1.29 7.67 -0.20
CA LEU A 29 1.42 6.40 -0.92
C LEU A 29 2.22 6.55 -2.21
N HIS A 30 1.97 7.62 -2.97
CA HIS A 30 2.71 7.92 -4.19
C HIS A 30 4.20 8.09 -3.89
N HIS A 31 4.56 8.84 -2.84
CA HIS A 31 5.95 9.02 -2.43
C HIS A 31 6.62 7.73 -1.95
N VAL A 32 5.93 6.91 -1.15
CA VAL A 32 6.47 5.63 -0.66
C VAL A 32 6.80 4.69 -1.83
N LEU A 33 5.90 4.61 -2.82
CA LEU A 33 6.11 3.76 -3.99
C LEU A 33 7.17 4.33 -4.92
N LEU A 34 7.20 5.65 -5.09
CA LEU A 34 8.23 6.33 -5.87
C LEU A 34 9.61 6.10 -5.26
N ASP A 35 9.76 6.24 -3.94
CA ASP A 35 11.00 5.99 -3.21
C ASP A 35 11.49 4.56 -3.45
N ARG A 36 10.59 3.56 -3.42
CA ARG A 36 10.96 2.17 -3.71
C ARG A 36 11.47 1.98 -5.15
N ILE A 37 10.84 2.61 -6.14
CA ILE A 37 11.25 2.56 -7.55
C ILE A 37 12.60 3.28 -7.75
N GLU A 38 12.79 4.44 -7.10
CA GLU A 38 14.07 5.15 -7.13
C GLU A 38 15.18 4.35 -6.43
N LEU A 39 14.85 3.65 -5.34
CA LEU A 39 15.80 2.79 -4.63
C LEU A 39 16.29 1.66 -5.55
N GLU A 40 15.41 1.00 -6.31
CA GLU A 40 15.81 0.02 -7.33
C GLU A 40 16.77 0.66 -8.35
N THR A 41 16.42 1.83 -8.88
CA THR A 41 17.24 2.53 -9.88
C THR A 41 18.64 2.86 -9.36
N ARG A 42 18.78 3.12 -8.05
CA ARG A 42 20.04 3.45 -7.39
C ARG A 42 20.79 2.23 -6.83
N ALA A 43 20.12 1.09 -6.67
CA ALA A 43 20.69 -0.07 -6.03
C ALA A 43 21.57 -0.88 -7.01
N PRO A 44 22.60 -1.59 -6.53
CA PRO A 44 23.40 -2.46 -7.38
C PRO A 44 22.52 -3.57 -7.98
N ALA A 45 22.90 -4.07 -9.17
CA ALA A 45 22.14 -5.03 -9.99
C ALA A 45 21.73 -6.35 -9.27
N ASP A 46 22.22 -6.60 -8.05
CA ASP A 46 21.89 -7.72 -7.18
C ASP A 46 20.72 -7.42 -6.20
N THR A 47 20.05 -6.28 -6.35
CA THR A 47 18.91 -5.92 -5.51
C THR A 47 17.65 -6.50 -6.10
N ASP A 48 16.89 -7.25 -5.30
CA ASP A 48 15.62 -7.82 -5.72
C ASP A 48 14.72 -6.71 -6.30
N PRO A 49 14.25 -6.87 -7.56
CA PRO A 49 13.40 -5.87 -8.19
C PRO A 49 12.13 -5.71 -7.37
N PRO A 50 11.54 -4.50 -7.30
CA PRO A 50 10.29 -4.30 -6.61
C PRO A 50 9.23 -5.20 -7.25
N PRO A 51 8.33 -5.78 -6.43
CA PRO A 51 7.25 -6.59 -6.95
C PRO A 51 6.49 -5.82 -8.03
N LEU A 52 6.08 -6.48 -9.12
CA LEU A 52 5.31 -5.84 -10.20
C LEU A 52 4.05 -5.11 -9.67
N GLY A 53 3.53 -5.54 -8.52
CA GLY A 53 2.45 -4.86 -7.82
C GLY A 53 2.77 -3.42 -7.39
N VAL A 54 4.03 -3.06 -7.11
CA VAL A 54 4.45 -1.69 -6.78
C VAL A 54 4.25 -0.76 -7.97
N PHE A 55 4.72 -1.15 -9.16
CA PHE A 55 4.51 -0.39 -10.40
C PHE A 55 3.02 -0.27 -10.74
N GLN A 56 2.27 -1.38 -10.66
CA GLN A 56 0.83 -1.38 -10.96
C GLN A 56 0.05 -0.45 -10.03
N VAL A 57 0.41 -0.40 -8.75
CA VAL A 57 -0.22 0.49 -7.79
C VAL A 57 0.19 1.94 -8.04
N PHE A 58 1.47 2.18 -8.33
CA PHE A 58 1.98 3.52 -8.64
C PHE A 58 1.26 4.10 -9.86
N GLU A 59 1.18 3.35 -10.96
CA GLU A 59 0.45 3.76 -12.18
C GLU A 59 -1.04 4.02 -11.89
N LYS A 60 -1.68 3.21 -11.05
CA LYS A 60 -3.09 3.44 -10.66
C LYS A 60 -3.27 4.74 -9.89
N LEU A 61 -2.40 5.02 -8.93
CA LEU A 61 -2.43 6.25 -8.13
C LEU A 61 -2.16 7.47 -9.00
N ASP A 62 -1.19 7.37 -9.91
CA ASP A 62 -0.85 8.45 -10.84
C ASP A 62 -2.01 8.74 -11.80
N ALA A 63 -2.58 7.70 -12.43
CA ALA A 63 -3.68 7.83 -13.38
C ALA A 63 -5.01 8.31 -12.77
N HIS A 64 -5.23 8.08 -11.46
CA HIS A 64 -6.48 8.43 -10.76
C HIS A 64 -6.27 9.44 -9.64
N THR A 65 -5.24 10.29 -9.74
CA THR A 65 -4.96 11.34 -8.77
C THR A 65 -6.19 12.25 -8.59
N GLY A 66 -6.68 12.35 -7.36
CA GLY A 66 -7.87 13.15 -7.03
C GLY A 66 -9.19 12.38 -6.98
N THR A 67 -9.21 11.08 -7.32
CA THR A 67 -10.36 10.23 -7.00
C THR A 67 -10.22 9.73 -5.57
N GLU A 68 -11.19 10.04 -4.71
CA GLU A 68 -11.15 9.68 -3.29
C GLU A 68 -11.21 8.17 -3.04
N THR A 69 -11.68 7.36 -3.99
CA THR A 69 -11.79 5.91 -3.82
C THR A 69 -10.96 5.16 -4.86
N GLN A 70 -10.04 4.32 -4.39
CA GLN A 70 -9.17 3.50 -5.23
C GLN A 70 -9.45 2.02 -5.03
N GLN A 71 -9.41 1.26 -6.13
CA GLN A 71 -9.64 -0.19 -6.12
C GLN A 71 -8.31 -0.94 -6.19
N PHE A 72 -8.03 -1.69 -5.14
CA PHE A 72 -6.84 -2.52 -5.01
C PHE A 72 -7.20 -4.00 -5.02
N LYS A 73 -6.46 -4.79 -5.78
CA LYS A 73 -6.48 -6.24 -5.67
C LYS A 73 -5.74 -6.65 -4.40
N SER A 74 -6.02 -7.85 -3.90
CA SER A 74 -5.36 -8.38 -2.70
C SER A 74 -3.83 -8.40 -2.80
N GLY A 75 -3.27 -8.75 -3.97
CA GLY A 75 -1.83 -8.73 -4.18
C GLY A 75 -1.25 -7.31 -4.20
N GLU A 76 -2.00 -6.34 -4.72
CA GLU A 76 -1.64 -4.92 -4.72
C GLU A 76 -1.66 -4.36 -3.28
N LEU A 77 -2.70 -4.67 -2.50
CA LEU A 77 -2.77 -4.29 -1.08
C LEU A 77 -1.65 -4.90 -0.25
N TRP A 78 -1.28 -6.15 -0.53
CA TRP A 78 -0.18 -6.79 0.15
C TRP A 78 1.14 -6.07 -0.15
N CYS A 79 1.40 -5.74 -1.42
CA CYS A 79 2.58 -4.96 -1.81
C CYS A 79 2.59 -3.59 -1.10
N VAL A 80 1.47 -2.87 -1.13
CA VAL A 80 1.34 -1.57 -0.45
C VAL A 80 1.58 -1.69 1.06
N CYS A 81 1.06 -2.73 1.71
CA CYS A 81 1.25 -2.95 3.14
C CYS A 81 2.73 -3.19 3.48
N GLU A 82 3.43 -4.01 2.69
CA GLU A 82 4.85 -4.29 2.89
C GLU A 82 5.70 -3.04 2.66
N GLU A 83 5.43 -2.26 1.61
CA GLU A 83 6.16 -1.01 1.36
C GLU A 83 5.86 0.07 2.41
N LEU A 84 4.63 0.19 2.88
CA LEU A 84 4.29 1.07 4.00
C LEU A 84 4.99 0.64 5.29
N ARG A 85 5.12 -0.66 5.55
CA ARG A 85 5.90 -1.17 6.69
C ARG A 85 7.37 -0.86 6.55
N ARG A 86 7.95 -1.07 5.36
CA ARG A 86 9.34 -0.73 5.05
C ARG A 86 9.58 0.74 5.35
N TYR A 87 8.75 1.62 4.79
CA TYR A 87 8.84 3.06 4.99
C TYR A 87 8.64 3.47 6.46
N ALA A 88 7.71 2.82 7.17
CA ALA A 88 7.52 3.04 8.61
C ALA A 88 8.71 2.60 9.48
N THR A 89 9.56 1.69 8.98
CA THR A 89 10.79 1.27 9.67
C THR A 89 12.01 2.13 9.32
N GLU A 90 11.89 3.02 8.33
CA GLU A 90 12.97 3.96 8.00
C GLU A 90 13.12 4.99 9.12
N SER A 91 14.37 5.31 9.48
CA SER A 91 14.63 6.21 10.61
C SER A 91 14.38 7.68 10.30
N ASN A 92 14.05 8.03 9.06
CA ASN A 92 13.94 9.41 8.59
C ASN A 92 12.61 9.69 7.87
N ILE A 93 11.51 9.23 8.47
CA ILE A 93 10.15 9.52 8.01
C ILE A 93 9.72 10.91 8.51
N PRO A 94 9.23 11.81 7.63
CA PRO A 94 8.68 13.09 8.05
C PRO A 94 7.55 12.89 9.07
N GLU A 95 7.54 13.67 10.17
CA GLU A 95 6.51 13.53 11.23
C GLU A 95 5.08 13.62 10.69
N ARG A 96 4.87 14.44 9.65
CA ARG A 96 3.58 14.57 8.97
C ARG A 96 3.10 13.27 8.32
N ASP A 97 4.02 12.44 7.86
CA ASP A 97 3.72 11.22 7.13
C ASP A 97 3.58 10.02 8.09
N GLN A 98 4.20 10.08 9.27
CA GLN A 98 4.14 9.00 10.28
C GLN A 98 2.72 8.64 10.69
N ASP A 99 1.90 9.66 10.97
CA ASP A 99 0.51 9.46 11.38
C ASP A 99 -0.33 8.89 10.23
N ILE A 100 -0.14 9.41 9.02
CA ILE A 100 -0.82 8.94 7.80
C ILE A 100 -0.46 7.48 7.50
N VAL A 101 0.82 7.12 7.54
CA VAL A 101 1.31 5.75 7.32
C VAL A 101 0.74 4.79 8.37
N THR A 102 0.75 5.21 9.64
CA THR A 102 0.20 4.41 10.75
C THR A 102 -1.30 4.18 10.58
N GLN A 103 -2.06 5.21 10.20
CA GLN A 103 -3.48 5.11 9.93
C GLN A 103 -3.76 4.19 8.73
N LEU A 104 -3.03 4.35 7.63
CA LEU A 104 -3.16 3.50 6.44
C LEU A 104 -2.87 2.03 6.74
N LEU A 105 -1.79 1.72 7.44
CA LEU A 105 -1.45 0.35 7.85
C LEU A 105 -2.56 -0.28 8.70
N ARG A 106 -3.13 0.48 9.64
CA ARG A 106 -4.25 0.00 10.46
C ARG A 106 -5.49 -0.28 9.60
N ARG A 107 -5.83 0.61 8.68
CA ARG A 107 -6.99 0.46 7.78
C ARG A 107 -6.83 -0.75 6.87
N ILE A 108 -5.68 -0.89 6.21
CA ILE A 108 -5.38 -2.01 5.29
C ILE A 108 -5.39 -3.34 6.06
N THR A 109 -4.79 -3.39 7.25
CA THR A 109 -4.78 -4.60 8.09
C THR A 109 -6.19 -4.98 8.56
N ASN A 110 -7.00 -4.00 8.96
CA ASN A 110 -8.39 -4.24 9.37
C ASN A 110 -9.28 -4.71 8.22
N VAL A 111 -9.05 -4.23 6.99
CA VAL A 111 -9.77 -4.69 5.80
C VAL A 111 -9.32 -6.09 5.39
N GLY A 112 -8.04 -6.44 5.56
CA GLY A 112 -7.57 -7.82 5.40
C GLY A 112 -8.25 -8.81 6.34
N HIS A 113 -8.66 -8.36 7.53
CA HIS A 113 -9.44 -9.15 8.49
C HIS A 113 -10.95 -9.09 8.23
N SER A 114 -11.44 -7.98 7.68
CA SER A 114 -12.85 -7.70 7.42
C SER A 114 -13.11 -7.84 5.92
N ASN A 115 -13.40 -9.05 5.48
CA ASN A 115 -13.68 -9.44 4.09
C ASN A 115 -14.98 -8.76 3.56
N LEU A 116 -14.97 -7.44 3.40
CA LEU A 116 -16.09 -6.63 2.92
C LEU A 116 -15.85 -6.25 1.46
N GLY A 117 -16.51 -6.99 0.57
CA GLY A 117 -16.51 -6.71 -0.86
C GLY A 117 -17.05 -5.32 -1.16
N CYS A 118 -16.46 -4.65 -2.17
CA CYS A 118 -16.93 -3.37 -2.68
C CYS A 118 -18.41 -3.47 -3.10
N ASN A 119 -19.31 -2.93 -2.28
CA ASN A 119 -20.66 -2.62 -2.73
C ASN A 119 -20.58 -1.39 -3.64
N LYS A 120 -20.85 -1.59 -4.94
CA LYS A 120 -21.13 -0.49 -5.87
C LYS A 120 -22.30 0.33 -5.34
N THR A 121 -22.02 1.54 -4.89
CA THR A 121 -23.00 2.63 -4.74
C THR A 121 -22.38 3.83 -5.46
N GLY A 122 -22.91 4.40 -6.52
CA GLY A 122 -24.08 4.16 -7.36
C GLY A 122 -23.88 4.96 -8.64
#